data_AF-A0A965RVL4-F1
#
_entry.id   AF-A0A965RVL4-F1
#
_cell.length_a   1.000
_cell.length_b   1.000
_cell.length_c   1.000
_cell.angle_alpha   90.00
_cell.angle_beta   90.00
_cell.angle_gamma   90.00
#
_symmetry.space_group_name_H-M   'P 1'
#
loop_
_entity.id
_entity.type
_entity.pdbx_description
1 polymer ?
#
loop_
_entity_poly.entity_id
_entity_poly.type
_entity_poly.pdbx_seq_one_letter_code
_entity_poly.pdbx_strand_id
1 'polypeptide(L)'
;MGLNAFRAALFFEAPSSLAFQFLGGLSAPLLNRRELKANLFENQSKKREQFIVLEKTIVNAFTEVYQLIRFHSILESQAKLKEEQVQILNQSIETSNSLFTSGRANYLEIINAQHSYLKAKMELLDLYQQQQELNIHLYRSLGGGL
;
A
#
# COMPACT_ATOMS: atom_id res chain seq x y z
N MET A 1 32.92 30.19 12.36
CA MET A 1 34.22 30.59 12.95
C MET A 1 35.31 29.81 12.23
N GLY A 2 36.02 30.41 11.27
CA GLY A 2 37.03 29.67 10.51
C GLY A 2 37.48 30.27 9.17
N LEU A 3 37.39 31.58 8.98
CA LEU A 3 37.82 32.25 7.73
C LEU A 3 39.06 33.15 7.92
N ASN A 4 39.69 33.14 9.10
CA ASN A 4 40.81 34.03 9.43
C ASN A 4 42.22 33.39 9.30
N ALA A 5 42.36 32.25 8.62
CA ALA A 5 43.64 31.53 8.55
C ALA A 5 44.45 31.76 7.27
N PHE A 6 43.96 32.56 6.30
CA PHE A 6 44.73 32.85 5.09
C PHE A 6 45.70 34.02 5.32
N ARG A 7 46.75 33.78 6.09
CA ARG A 7 47.91 34.68 6.16
C ARG A 7 48.91 34.28 5.08
N ALA A 8 48.87 34.98 3.94
CA ALA A 8 49.80 34.79 2.82
C ALA A 8 51.29 34.94 3.25
N ALA A 9 51.56 35.68 4.32
CA ALA A 9 52.89 35.85 4.90
C ALA A 9 53.51 34.55 5.46
N LEU A 10 52.69 33.60 5.94
CA LEU A 10 53.21 32.31 6.45
C LEU A 10 53.85 31.46 5.35
N PHE A 11 53.54 31.73 4.08
CA PHE A 11 54.03 30.96 2.95
C PHE A 11 55.52 31.19 2.66
N PHE A 12 56.03 32.38 3.01
CA PHE A 12 57.42 32.77 2.80
C PHE A 12 58.30 32.49 4.04
N GLU A 13 57.70 32.30 5.22
CA GLU A 13 58.40 32.09 6.49
C GLU A 13 58.22 30.68 7.10
N ALA A 14 57.24 29.89 6.63
CA ALA A 14 57.03 28.52 7.12
C ALA A 14 58.03 27.52 6.51
N PRO A 15 58.36 26.43 7.23
CA PRO A 15 59.12 25.30 6.68
C PRO A 15 58.51 24.84 5.35
N SER A 16 59.36 24.59 4.35
CA SER A 16 58.95 24.18 3.01
C SER A 16 57.97 23.00 2.99
N SER A 17 58.04 22.10 3.99
CA SER A 17 57.13 20.97 4.18
C SER A 17 55.70 21.37 4.55
N LEU A 18 55.51 22.36 5.44
CA LEU A 18 54.19 22.86 5.83
C LEU A 18 53.53 23.65 4.70
N ALA A 19 54.32 24.45 3.97
CA ALA A 19 53.84 25.14 2.78
C ALA A 19 53.41 24.15 1.67
N PHE A 20 54.20 23.08 1.45
CA PHE A 20 53.89 22.04 0.47
C PHE A 20 52.64 21.23 0.84
N GLN A 21 52.44 20.92 2.12
CA GLN A 21 51.27 20.17 2.60
C GLN A 21 49.98 21.00 2.48
N PHE A 22 50.05 22.31 2.72
CA PHE A 22 48.94 23.23 2.52
C PHE A 22 48.58 23.43 1.03
N LEU A 23 49.59 23.64 0.17
CA LEU A 23 49.39 23.71 -1.29
C LEU A 23 48.86 22.40 -1.88
N GLY A 24 49.39 21.26 -1.42
CA GLY A 24 48.90 19.94 -1.79
C GLY A 24 47.44 19.73 -1.41
N GLY A 25 47.04 20.15 -0.20
CA GLY A 25 45.65 20.09 0.26
C GLY A 25 44.69 20.99 -0.53
N LEU A 26 45.14 22.18 -0.95
CA LEU A 26 44.33 23.11 -1.76
C LEU A 26 44.25 22.73 -3.24
N SER A 27 45.28 22.07 -3.78
CA SER A 27 45.33 21.61 -5.17
C SER A 27 44.73 20.21 -5.37
N ALA A 28 44.55 19.42 -4.30
CA ALA A 28 43.94 18.09 -4.37
C ALA A 28 42.56 18.07 -5.05
N PRO A 29 41.62 19.00 -4.78
CA PRO A 29 40.34 19.07 -5.50
C PRO A 29 40.48 19.46 -6.98
N LEU A 30 41.52 20.22 -7.35
CA LEU A 30 41.81 20.60 -8.73
C LEU A 30 42.38 19.44 -9.54
N LEU A 31 43.25 18.62 -8.94
CA LEU A 31 43.85 17.43 -9.54
C LEU A 31 42.82 16.28 -9.67
N ASN A 32 41.96 16.08 -8.66
CA ASN A 32 40.90 15.05 -8.67
C ASN A 32 39.55 15.55 -9.21
N ARG A 33 39.56 16.59 -10.04
CA ARG A 33 38.35 17.20 -10.62
C ARG A 33 37.43 16.20 -11.33
N ARG A 34 37.99 15.17 -11.96
CA ARG A 34 37.22 14.12 -12.66
C ARG A 34 36.43 13.27 -11.67
N GLU A 35 37.05 12.86 -10.58
CA GLU A 35 36.43 12.08 -9.51
C GLU A 35 35.35 12.89 -8.79
N LEU A 36 35.63 14.16 -8.45
CA LEU A 36 34.63 15.05 -7.85
C LEU A 36 33.43 15.27 -8.77
N LYS A 37 33.65 15.48 -10.06
CA LYS A 37 32.55 15.59 -11.04
C LYS A 37 31.77 14.28 -11.15
N ALA A 38 32.45 13.13 -11.17
CA ALA A 38 31.80 11.82 -11.20
C ALA A 38 30.93 11.60 -9.94
N ASN A 39 31.45 11.88 -8.75
CA ASN A 39 30.70 11.79 -7.49
C ASN A 39 29.51 12.74 -7.44
N LEU A 40 29.66 13.97 -7.96
CA LEU A 40 28.53 14.90 -8.09
C LEU A 40 27.45 14.36 -9.03
N PHE A 41 27.85 13.80 -10.17
CA PHE A 41 26.92 13.21 -11.14
C PHE A 41 26.21 11.99 -10.55
N GLU A 42 26.94 11.12 -9.85
CA GLU A 42 26.39 9.97 -9.14
C GLU A 42 25.38 10.41 -8.07
N ASN A 43 25.72 11.40 -7.25
CA ASN A 43 24.82 11.93 -6.22
C ASN A 43 23.57 12.59 -6.83
N GLN A 44 23.71 13.29 -7.96
CA GLN A 44 22.56 13.84 -8.69
C GLN A 44 21.65 12.73 -9.23
N SER A 45 22.23 11.66 -9.80
CA SER A 45 21.50 10.49 -10.26
C SER A 45 20.77 9.79 -9.11
N LYS A 46 21.43 9.55 -7.97
CA LYS A 46 20.81 8.96 -6.76
C LYS A 46 19.65 9.81 -6.25
N LYS A 47 19.80 11.14 -6.23
CA LYS A 47 18.71 12.04 -5.84
C LYS A 47 17.51 11.92 -6.80
N ARG A 48 17.77 11.83 -8.11
CA ARG A 48 16.71 11.64 -9.12
C ARG A 48 16.01 10.30 -8.94
N GLU A 49 16.76 9.23 -8.68
CA GLU A 49 16.22 7.91 -8.39
C GLU A 49 15.33 7.92 -7.15
N GLN A 50 15.78 8.51 -6.05
CA GLN A 50 14.98 8.63 -4.82
C GLN A 50 13.70 9.43 -5.03
N PHE A 51 13.74 10.48 -5.86
CA PHE A 51 12.54 11.23 -6.22
C PHE A 51 11.54 10.37 -7.00
N ILE A 52 12.00 9.56 -7.96
CA ILE A 52 11.15 8.61 -8.69
C ILE A 52 10.56 7.57 -7.75
N VAL A 53 11.34 7.06 -6.79
CA VAL A 53 10.85 6.14 -5.76
C VAL A 53 9.74 6.80 -4.94
N LEU A 54 9.92 8.06 -4.52
CA LEU A 54 8.88 8.80 -3.81
C LEU A 54 7.61 8.95 -4.64
N GLU A 55 7.71 9.37 -5.90
CA GLU A 55 6.57 9.49 -6.82
C GLU A 55 5.83 8.15 -6.95
N LYS A 56 6.58 7.06 -7.17
CA LYS A 56 6.02 5.71 -7.27
C LYS A 56 5.32 5.28 -5.98
N THR A 57 5.90 5.55 -4.82
CA THR A 57 5.30 5.21 -3.52
C THR A 57 3.98 5.95 -3.31
N ILE A 58 3.91 7.25 -3.66
CA ILE A 58 2.67 8.04 -3.54
C ILE A 58 1.59 7.50 -4.48
N VAL A 59 1.92 7.25 -5.75
CA VAL A 59 0.97 6.72 -6.73
C VAL A 59 0.46 5.34 -6.32
N ASN A 60 1.34 4.47 -5.82
CA ASN A 60 0.97 3.15 -5.36
C ASN A 60 0.04 3.22 -4.15
N ALA A 61 0.37 4.04 -3.13
CA ALA A 61 -0.46 4.19 -1.94
C ALA A 61 -1.86 4.73 -2.29
N PHE A 62 -1.94 5.74 -3.15
CA PHE A 62 -3.23 6.27 -3.63
C PHE A 62 -4.04 5.20 -4.38
N THR A 63 -3.38 4.45 -5.27
CA THR A 63 -4.03 3.40 -6.05
C THR A 63 -4.55 2.26 -5.16
N GLU A 64 -3.78 1.85 -4.16
CA GLU A 64 -4.16 0.81 -3.20
C GLU A 64 -5.42 1.24 -2.42
N VAL A 65 -5.43 2.44 -1.85
CA VAL A 65 -6.61 2.96 -1.12
C VAL A 65 -7.82 3.11 -2.04
N TYR A 66 -7.64 3.64 -3.25
CA TYR A 66 -8.72 3.77 -4.22
C TYR A 66 -9.32 2.41 -4.59
N GLN A 67 -8.49 1.40 -4.83
CA GLN A 67 -8.93 0.04 -5.11
C GLN A 67 -9.71 -0.57 -3.94
N LEU A 68 -9.23 -0.39 -2.70
CA LEU A 68 -9.91 -0.88 -1.50
C LEU A 68 -11.30 -0.24 -1.32
N ILE A 69 -11.43 1.08 -1.55
CA ILE A 69 -12.73 1.78 -1.48
C ILE A 69 -13.69 1.26 -2.57
N ARG A 70 -13.18 1.05 -3.80
CA ARG A 70 -13.99 0.48 -4.89
C ARG A 70 -14.45 -0.94 -4.55
N PHE A 71 -13.57 -1.75 -3.99
CA PHE A 71 -13.89 -3.11 -3.57
C PHE A 71 -14.93 -3.12 -2.44
N HIS A 72 -14.86 -2.17 -1.51
CA HIS A 72 -15.86 -1.99 -0.44
C HIS A 72 -17.27 -1.84 -1.00
N SER A 73 -17.46 -0.91 -1.94
CA SER A 73 -18.77 -0.65 -2.55
C SER A 73 -19.30 -1.87 -3.32
N ILE A 74 -18.42 -2.62 -3.98
CA ILE A 74 -18.80 -3.86 -4.67
C ILE A 74 -19.26 -4.92 -3.67
N LEU A 75 -18.50 -5.15 -2.60
CA LEU A 75 -18.86 -6.12 -1.56
C LEU A 75 -20.16 -5.75 -0.85
N GLU A 76 -20.40 -4.47 -0.56
CA GLU A 76 -21.65 -3.99 0.03
C GLU A 76 -22.83 -4.30 -0.90
N SER A 77 -22.71 -4.00 -2.20
CA SER A 77 -23.76 -4.33 -3.17
C SER A 77 -23.99 -5.84 -3.29
N GLN A 78 -22.93 -6.66 -3.24
CA GLN A 78 -23.05 -8.12 -3.28
C GLN A 78 -23.74 -8.66 -2.02
N ALA A 79 -23.35 -8.17 -0.84
CA ALA A 79 -23.95 -8.57 0.43
C ALA A 79 -25.45 -8.26 0.46
N LYS A 80 -25.86 -7.07 0.01
CA LYS A 80 -27.27 -6.68 -0.07
C LYS A 80 -28.09 -7.61 -0.98
N LEU A 81 -27.60 -7.89 -2.19
CA LEU A 81 -28.26 -8.84 -3.10
C LEU A 81 -28.33 -10.25 -2.50
N LYS A 82 -27.31 -10.63 -1.73
CA LYS A 82 -27.24 -11.94 -1.08
C LYS A 82 -28.21 -12.04 0.10
N GLU A 83 -28.38 -10.97 0.87
CA GLU A 83 -29.41 -10.87 1.91
C GLU A 83 -30.81 -11.03 1.32
N GLU A 84 -31.11 -10.33 0.22
CA GLU A 84 -32.38 -10.48 -0.51
C GLU A 84 -32.59 -11.94 -0.96
N GLN A 85 -31.55 -12.58 -1.51
CA GLN A 85 -31.61 -14.00 -1.88
C GLN A 85 -31.91 -14.91 -0.67
N VAL A 86 -31.26 -14.66 0.48
CA VAL A 86 -31.49 -15.42 1.72
C VAL A 86 -32.94 -15.26 2.19
N GLN A 87 -33.51 -14.06 2.11
CA GLN A 87 -34.90 -13.81 2.47
C GLN A 87 -35.88 -14.56 1.55
N ILE A 88 -35.64 -14.52 0.23
CA ILE A 88 -36.47 -15.25 -0.75
C ILE A 88 -36.41 -16.75 -0.50
N LEU A 89 -35.21 -17.30 -0.25
CA LEU A 89 -35.05 -18.72 0.04
C LEU A 89 -35.70 -19.13 1.36
N ASN A 90 -35.74 -18.25 2.35
CA ASN A 90 -36.49 -18.49 3.59
C ASN A 90 -38.00 -18.59 3.32
N GLN A 91 -38.56 -17.68 2.50
CA GLN A 91 -39.96 -17.77 2.05
C GLN A 91 -40.23 -19.03 1.22
N SER A 92 -39.24 -19.49 0.45
CA SER A 92 -39.33 -20.75 -0.29
C SER A 92 -39.47 -21.96 0.65
N ILE A 93 -38.85 -21.95 1.83
CA ILE A 93 -39.03 -23.01 2.83
C ILE A 93 -40.49 -23.03 3.32
N GLU A 94 -41.05 -21.85 3.63
CA GLU A 94 -42.45 -21.72 4.06
C GLU A 94 -43.42 -22.21 2.97
N THR A 95 -43.14 -21.87 1.72
CA THR A 95 -43.92 -22.31 0.55
C THR A 95 -43.85 -23.83 0.38
N SER A 96 -42.65 -24.43 0.44
CA SER A 96 -42.47 -25.88 0.35
C SER A 96 -43.17 -26.60 1.50
N ASN A 97 -43.16 -26.04 2.70
CA ASN A 97 -43.87 -26.59 3.85
C ASN A 97 -45.40 -26.55 3.65
N SER A 98 -45.94 -25.43 3.12
CA SER A 98 -47.37 -25.33 2.78
C SER A 98 -47.77 -26.37 1.73
N LEU A 99 -46.98 -26.53 0.66
CA LEU A 99 -47.23 -27.53 -0.37
C LEU A 99 -47.20 -28.96 0.20
N PHE A 100 -46.23 -29.27 1.07
CA PHE A 100 -46.15 -30.57 1.74
C PHE A 100 -47.40 -30.86 2.60
N THR A 101 -47.81 -29.90 3.45
CA THR A 101 -49.01 -30.06 4.29
C THR A 101 -50.31 -30.19 3.48
N SER A 102 -50.36 -29.61 2.29
CA SER A 102 -51.47 -29.77 1.34
C SER A 102 -51.40 -31.04 0.48
N GLY A 103 -50.37 -31.88 0.66
CA GLY A 103 -50.16 -33.11 -0.12
C GLY A 103 -49.66 -32.88 -1.55
N ARG A 104 -49.20 -31.67 -1.87
CA ARG A 104 -48.78 -31.24 -3.22
C ARG A 104 -47.28 -31.27 -3.46
N ALA A 105 -46.48 -31.55 -2.44
CA ALA A 105 -45.02 -31.69 -2.53
C ALA A 105 -44.51 -32.82 -1.63
N ASN A 106 -43.34 -33.38 -1.97
CA ASN A 106 -42.63 -34.35 -1.14
C ASN A 106 -41.76 -33.62 -0.09
N TYR A 107 -41.47 -34.28 1.04
CA TYR A 107 -40.59 -33.75 2.09
C TYR A 107 -39.17 -33.43 1.57
N LEU A 108 -38.72 -34.11 0.51
CA LEU A 108 -37.45 -33.79 -0.16
C LEU A 108 -37.39 -32.33 -0.66
N GLU A 109 -38.52 -31.75 -1.08
CA GLU A 109 -38.58 -30.34 -1.50
C GLU A 109 -38.30 -29.37 -0.34
N ILE A 110 -38.72 -29.71 0.87
CA ILE A 110 -38.40 -28.93 2.08
C ILE A 110 -36.90 -29.01 2.35
N ILE A 111 -36.31 -30.20 2.29
CA ILE A 111 -34.86 -30.39 2.50
C ILE A 111 -34.06 -29.60 1.45
N ASN A 112 -34.46 -29.65 0.19
CA ASN A 112 -33.79 -28.92 -0.89
C ASN A 112 -33.89 -27.39 -0.70
N ALA A 113 -35.06 -26.89 -0.28
CA ALA A 113 -35.24 -25.47 0.04
C ALA A 113 -34.37 -25.04 1.23
N GLN A 114 -34.33 -25.83 2.30
CA GLN A 114 -33.49 -25.60 3.47
C GLN A 114 -31.99 -25.63 3.14
N HIS A 115 -31.56 -26.61 2.34
CA HIS A 115 -30.18 -26.71 1.86
C HIS A 115 -29.78 -25.47 1.06
N SER A 116 -30.63 -25.05 0.11
CA SER A 116 -30.38 -23.85 -0.71
C SER A 116 -30.30 -22.59 0.15
N TYR A 117 -31.21 -22.42 1.12
CA TYR A 117 -31.18 -21.33 2.09
C TYR A 117 -29.88 -21.33 2.91
N LEU A 118 -29.49 -22.48 3.46
CA LEU A 118 -28.28 -22.59 4.28
C LEU A 118 -27.03 -22.26 3.46
N LYS A 119 -26.96 -22.76 2.22
CA LYS A 119 -25.88 -22.43 1.28
C LYS A 119 -25.78 -20.92 1.04
N ALA A 120 -26.89 -20.27 0.69
CA ALA A 120 -26.91 -18.83 0.47
C ALA A 120 -26.52 -18.04 1.72
N LYS A 121 -26.91 -18.52 2.91
CA LYS A 121 -26.55 -17.90 4.19
C LYS A 121 -25.06 -18.03 4.51
N MET A 122 -24.44 -19.18 4.21
CA MET A 122 -22.98 -19.34 4.33
C MET A 122 -22.25 -18.38 3.39
N GLU A 123 -22.67 -18.29 2.13
CA GLU A 123 -22.09 -17.37 1.16
C GLU A 123 -22.25 -15.88 1.58
N LEU A 124 -23.35 -15.52 2.25
CA LEU A 124 -23.51 -14.19 2.85
C LEU A 124 -22.52 -13.95 4.00
N LEU A 125 -22.29 -14.95 4.87
CA LEU A 125 -21.30 -14.86 5.94
C LEU A 125 -19.89 -14.69 5.38
N ASP A 126 -19.55 -15.38 4.29
CA ASP A 126 -18.27 -15.22 3.62
C ASP A 126 -18.08 -13.79 3.08
N LEU A 127 -19.15 -13.18 2.55
CA LEU A 127 -19.11 -11.77 2.12
C LEU A 127 -18.88 -10.82 3.31
N TYR A 128 -19.52 -11.07 4.45
CA TYR A 128 -19.26 -10.28 5.66
C TYR A 128 -17.83 -10.46 6.17
N GLN A 129 -17.28 -11.67 6.12
CA GLN A 129 -15.88 -11.91 6.46
C GLN A 129 -14.95 -11.08 5.55
N GLN A 130 -15.19 -11.09 4.24
CA GLN A 130 -14.41 -10.29 3.29
C GLN A 130 -14.51 -8.78 3.57
N GLN A 131 -15.68 -8.28 4.01
CA GLN A 131 -15.81 -6.89 4.46
C GLN A 131 -14.95 -6.59 5.68
N GLN A 132 -14.84 -7.50 6.65
CA GLN A 132 -13.97 -7.32 7.82
C GLN A 132 -12.48 -7.33 7.43
N GLU A 133 -12.07 -8.24 6.55
CA GLU A 133 -10.71 -8.28 6.01
C GLU A 133 -10.37 -6.98 5.27
N LEU A 134 -11.32 -6.47 4.48
CA LEU A 134 -11.17 -5.19 3.78
C LEU A 134 -10.99 -4.02 4.75
N ASN A 135 -11.72 -3.99 5.87
CA ASN A 135 -11.54 -2.96 6.90
C ASN A 135 -10.13 -2.99 7.50
N ILE A 136 -9.58 -4.18 7.73
CA ILE A 136 -8.19 -4.36 8.20
C ILE A 136 -7.21 -3.85 7.14
N HIS A 137 -7.44 -4.16 5.87
CA HIS A 137 -6.61 -3.67 4.76
C HIS A 137 -6.66 -2.15 4.63
N LEU A 138 -7.85 -1.53 4.67
CA LEU A 138 -8.02 -0.08 4.66
C LEU A 138 -7.28 0.58 5.82
N TYR A 139 -7.42 0.04 7.04
CA TYR A 139 -6.69 0.55 8.20
C TYR A 139 -5.18 0.53 7.98
N ARG A 140 -4.64 -0.60 7.48
CA ARG A 140 -3.21 -0.74 7.18
C ARG A 140 -2.74 0.23 6.08
N SER A 141 -3.46 0.33 4.97
CA SER A 141 -3.07 1.15 3.81
C SER A 141 -3.17 2.66 4.11
N LEU A 142 -3.98 3.06 5.09
CA LEU A 142 -4.04 4.43 5.60
C LEU A 142 -2.93 4.77 6.62
N GLY A 143 -1.96 3.87 6.80
CA GLY A 143 -0.81 4.08 7.68
C GLY A 143 -0.98 3.47 9.07
N GLY A 144 -1.99 2.62 9.26
CA GLY A 144 -2.17 1.70 10.39
C GLY A 144 -1.69 2.26 11.72
N GLY A 145 -2.61 2.89 12.47
CA GLY A 145 -2.35 3.66 13.70
C GLY A 145 -1.02 3.32 14.37
N LEU A 146 -0.09 4.28 14.24
CA LEU A 146 1.26 4.32 14.82
C LEU A 146 1.36 3.74 16.23
#